data_AF-A0A7W9EJD3-F1
#
_entry.id   AF-A0A7W9EJD3-F1
#
_cell.length_a   1.000
_cell.length_b   1.000
_cell.length_c   1.000
_cell.angle_alpha   90.00
_cell.angle_beta   90.00
_cell.angle_gamma   90.00
#
_symmetry.space_group_name_H-M   'P 1'
#
loop_
_entity.id
_entity.type
_entity.pdbx_description
1 polymer ?
#
loop_
_entity_poly.entity_id
_entity_poly.type
_entity_poly.pdbx_seq_one_letter_code
_entity_poly.pdbx_strand_id
1 'polypeptide(L)'
;MQDLTDRPVAEAAAGSSPDARFAVPVTIEIDAGALTLAEIQGLREGSVVPVDANEGGGIAVRLMASGRPFARGTLVSVGDAYGVLIGE
;
A
#
# COMPACT_ATOMS: atom_id res chain seq x y z
N MET A 1 -15.42 20.53 -50.14
CA MET A 1 -15.00 21.06 -48.83
C MET A 1 -16.25 21.03 -47.96
N GLN A 2 -16.46 19.92 -47.25
CA GLN A 2 -17.54 19.77 -46.27
C GLN A 2 -16.87 19.45 -44.94
N ASP A 3 -17.26 20.21 -43.92
CA ASP A 3 -16.71 20.24 -42.57
C ASP A 3 -16.62 18.86 -41.94
N LEU A 4 -15.41 18.50 -41.52
CA LEU A 4 -15.10 17.32 -40.70
C LEU A 4 -14.91 17.74 -39.23
N THR A 5 -15.80 18.60 -38.73
CA THR A 5 -15.66 19.18 -37.40
C THR A 5 -16.99 19.22 -36.65
N ASP A 6 -17.64 18.06 -36.53
CA ASP A 6 -18.56 17.85 -35.42
C ASP A 6 -18.49 16.39 -34.97
N ARG A 7 -17.35 16.03 -34.37
CA ARG A 7 -17.32 14.90 -33.46
C ARG A 7 -17.97 15.41 -32.17
N PRO A 8 -19.07 14.83 -31.69
CA PRO A 8 -19.56 15.18 -30.37
C PRO A 8 -18.39 14.94 -29.41
N VAL A 9 -17.98 15.99 -28.71
CA VAL A 9 -17.05 15.89 -27.59
C VAL A 9 -17.67 14.82 -26.72
N ALA A 10 -17.02 13.66 -26.63
CA ALA A 10 -17.45 12.59 -25.76
C ALA A 10 -17.50 13.21 -24.37
N GLU A 11 -18.71 13.56 -23.95
CA GLU A 11 -19.05 13.97 -22.61
C GLU A 11 -18.50 12.86 -21.75
N ALA A 12 -17.33 13.11 -21.15
CA ALA A 12 -16.70 12.19 -20.25
C ALA A 12 -17.76 11.92 -19.20
N ALA A 13 -18.37 10.73 -19.28
CA ALA A 13 -19.48 10.34 -18.44
C ALA A 13 -19.07 10.74 -17.03
N ALA A 14 -19.77 11.73 -16.47
CA ALA A 14 -19.60 12.13 -15.10
C ALA A 14 -20.08 10.95 -14.26
N GLY A 15 -19.21 9.94 -14.13
CA GLY A 15 -19.45 8.77 -13.33
C GLY A 15 -19.73 9.27 -11.93
N SER A 16 -20.86 8.84 -11.38
CA SER A 16 -21.15 9.05 -9.96
C SER A 16 -19.95 8.58 -9.15
N SER A 17 -19.49 9.42 -8.22
CA SER A 17 -18.44 9.00 -7.30
C SER A 17 -18.92 7.74 -6.56
N PRO A 18 -18.05 6.74 -6.37
CA PRO A 18 -18.41 5.55 -5.62
C PRO A 18 -18.95 5.91 -4.23
N ASP A 19 -19.93 5.17 -3.74
CA ASP A 19 -20.45 5.34 -2.37
C ASP A 19 -19.34 5.07 -1.35
N ALA A 20 -18.87 6.08 -0.63
CA ALA A 20 -17.73 5.97 0.29
C ALA A 20 -17.89 4.96 1.45
N ARG A 21 -19.06 4.30 1.58
CA ARG A 21 -19.35 3.30 2.62
C ARG A 21 -18.96 1.88 2.25
N PHE A 22 -18.55 1.60 1.01
CA PHE A 22 -18.13 0.25 0.65
C PHE A 22 -16.83 -0.16 1.39
N ALA A 23 -16.72 -1.43 1.76
CA ALA A 23 -15.53 -1.94 2.43
C ALA A 23 -14.41 -2.21 1.42
N VAL A 24 -13.21 -1.71 1.72
CA VAL A 24 -11.98 -2.00 0.97
C VAL A 24 -11.09 -2.91 1.83
N PRO A 25 -10.72 -4.11 1.35
CA PRO A 25 -9.69 -4.90 2.00
C PRO A 25 -8.35 -4.16 1.97
N VAL A 26 -7.74 -3.98 3.14
CA VAL A 26 -6.45 -3.30 3.29
C VAL A 26 -5.43 -4.28 3.88
N THR A 27 -4.26 -4.31 3.28
CA THR A 27 -3.09 -5.05 3.77
C THR A 27 -2.04 -4.07 4.26
N ILE A 28 -1.42 -4.36 5.41
CA ILE A 28 -0.26 -3.64 5.91
C ILE A 28 0.97 -4.49 5.60
N GLU A 29 1.89 -3.96 4.81
CA GLU A 29 3.15 -4.61 4.46
C GLU A 29 4.31 -3.98 5.23
N ILE A 30 5.11 -4.82 5.87
CA ILE A 30 6.39 -4.45 6.48
C ILE A 30 7.49 -4.79 5.47
N ASP A 31 8.35 -3.83 5.15
CA ASP A 31 9.48 -4.07 4.26
C ASP A 31 10.66 -4.63 5.05
N ALA A 32 11.05 -5.87 4.76
CA ALA A 32 12.20 -6.54 5.36
C ALA A 32 13.44 -6.50 4.44
N GLY A 33 13.40 -5.71 3.37
CA GLY A 33 14.44 -5.70 2.35
C GLY A 33 14.44 -6.97 1.49
N ALA A 34 15.56 -7.21 0.82
CA ALA A 34 15.75 -8.36 -0.06
C ALA A 34 16.65 -9.41 0.60
N LEU A 35 16.22 -10.67 0.56
CA LEU A 35 17.03 -11.82 0.93
C LEU A 35 17.52 -12.53 -0.33
N THR A 36 18.73 -13.10 -0.26
CA THR A 36 19.23 -14.00 -1.29
C THR A 36 18.44 -15.31 -1.31
N LEU A 37 18.45 -16.02 -2.44
CA LEU A 37 17.79 -17.32 -2.56
C LEU A 37 18.32 -18.33 -1.53
N ALA A 38 19.62 -18.30 -1.22
CA ALA A 38 20.23 -19.19 -0.25
C ALA A 38 19.71 -18.91 1.18
N GLU A 39 19.53 -17.64 1.54
CA GLU A 39 18.95 -17.26 2.84
C GLU A 39 17.50 -17.72 2.95
N ILE A 40 16.70 -17.54 1.88
CA ILE A 40 15.30 -18.00 1.82
C ILE A 40 15.23 -19.53 1.99
N GLN A 41 16.09 -20.29 1.29
CA GLN A 41 16.12 -21.75 1.40
C GLN A 41 16.60 -22.25 2.78
N GLY A 42 17.37 -21.43 3.51
CA GLY A 42 17.83 -21.73 4.87
C GLY A 42 16.82 -21.39 5.97
N LEU A 43 15.69 -20.75 5.65
CA LEU A 43 14.65 -20.44 6.61
C LEU A 43 14.01 -21.72 7.14
N ARG A 44 13.84 -21.78 8.46
CA ARG A 44 13.23 -22.89 9.20
C ARG A 44 12.45 -22.33 10.38
N GLU A 45 11.69 -23.18 11.05
CA GLU A 45 11.00 -22.78 12.29
C GLU A 45 12.00 -22.18 13.29
N GLY A 46 11.65 -21.02 13.85
CA GLY A 46 12.52 -20.26 14.74
C GLY A 46 13.54 -19.33 14.05
N SER A 47 13.61 -19.29 12.71
CA SER A 47 14.39 -18.26 12.01
C SER A 47 13.80 -16.87 12.24
N VAL A 48 14.67 -15.87 12.37
CA VAL A 48 14.30 -14.46 12.46
C VAL A 48 14.70 -13.77 11.15
N VAL A 49 13.74 -13.11 10.52
CA VAL A 49 14.00 -12.24 9.37
C VAL A 49 14.11 -10.81 9.90
N PRO A 50 15.26 -10.15 9.76
CA PRO A 50 15.42 -8.77 10.22
C PRO A 50 14.50 -7.84 9.42
N VAL A 51 13.95 -6.86 10.11
CA VAL A 51 13.17 -5.77 9.52
C VAL A 51 13.91 -4.49 9.87
N ASP A 52 14.23 -3.70 8.85
CA ASP A 52 14.97 -2.46 9.07
C ASP A 52 14.06 -1.39 9.68
N ALA A 53 14.59 -0.70 10.70
CA ALA A 53 13.95 0.50 11.21
C ALA A 53 14.20 1.67 10.25
N ASN A 54 13.24 2.58 10.14
CA ASN A 54 13.44 3.85 9.46
C ASN A 54 14.42 4.75 10.23
N GLU A 55 14.81 5.88 9.62
CA GLU A 55 15.71 6.87 10.21
C GLU A 55 15.22 7.42 11.56
N GLY A 56 13.92 7.29 11.86
CA GLY A 56 13.29 7.68 13.13
C GLY A 56 13.19 6.56 14.17
N GLY A 57 13.75 5.37 13.91
CA GLY A 57 13.77 4.24 14.84
C GLY A 57 12.47 3.41 14.91
N GLY A 58 11.51 3.66 14.01
CA GLY A 58 10.26 2.90 13.92
C GLY A 58 10.24 1.94 12.73
N ILE A 59 9.33 0.96 12.74
CA ILE A 59 9.16 0.02 11.61
C ILE A 59 8.36 0.70 10.50
N ALA A 60 8.96 0.90 9.34
CA ALA A 60 8.29 1.45 8.17
C ALA A 60 7.31 0.43 7.56
N VAL A 61 6.13 0.91 7.16
CA VAL A 61 5.09 0.09 6.52
C VAL A 61 4.48 0.75 5.31
N ARG A 62 3.92 -0.06 4.41
CA ARG A 62 3.07 0.38 3.30
C ARG A 62 1.66 -0.15 3.49
N LEU A 63 0.66 0.68 3.21
CA LEU A 63 -0.73 0.24 3.14
C LEU A 63 -1.10 -0.02 1.69
N MET A 64 -1.66 -1.20 1.47
CA MET A 64 -2.03 -1.73 0.16
C MET A 64 -3.54 -1.93 0.10
N ALA A 65 -4.16 -1.53 -1.01
CA ALA A 65 -5.54 -1.84 -1.32
C ALA A 65 -5.58 -2.49 -2.71
N SER A 66 -6.14 -3.69 -2.80
CA SER A 66 -6.22 -4.45 -4.06
C SER A 66 -4.87 -4.56 -4.79
N GLY A 67 -3.79 -4.80 -4.03
CA GLY A 67 -2.42 -4.94 -4.54
C GLY A 67 -1.72 -3.62 -4.92
N ARG A 68 -2.34 -2.46 -4.66
CA ARG A 68 -1.76 -1.15 -4.98
C ARG A 68 -1.43 -0.37 -3.70
N PRO A 69 -0.22 0.21 -3.57
CA PRO A 69 0.11 1.06 -2.43
C PRO A 69 -0.70 2.35 -2.50
N PHE A 70 -1.30 2.75 -1.38
CA PHE A 70 -2.04 4.02 -1.29
C PHE A 70 -1.56 4.92 -0.15
N ALA A 71 -0.84 4.39 0.84
CA ALA A 71 -0.25 5.17 1.92
C ALA A 71 1.04 4.53 2.45
N ARG A 72 1.86 5.34 3.13
CA ARG A 72 3.01 4.90 3.91
C ARG A 72 2.83 5.33 5.37
N GLY A 73 3.52 4.64 6.26
CA GLY A 73 3.46 4.99 7.68
C GLY A 73 4.52 4.28 8.50
N THR A 74 4.41 4.46 9.81
CA THR A 74 5.25 3.80 10.80
C THR A 74 4.36 2.98 11.74
N LEU A 75 4.75 1.73 12.00
CA LEU A 75 4.07 0.89 12.97
C LEU A 75 4.31 1.43 14.39
N VAL A 76 3.24 1.61 15.16
CA VAL A 76 3.27 2.14 16.52
C VAL A 76 2.47 1.25 17.47
N SER A 77 2.84 1.24 18.75
CA SER A 77 2.03 0.58 19.79
C SER A 77 0.88 1.49 20.20
N VAL A 78 -0.32 0.92 20.32
CA VAL A 78 -1.55 1.62 20.74
C VAL A 78 -2.23 0.80 21.83
N GLY A 79 -2.00 1.18 23.09
CA GLY A 79 -2.42 0.38 24.24
C GLY A 79 -1.76 -1.01 24.19
N ASP A 80 -2.58 -2.06 24.17
CA ASP A 80 -2.15 -3.45 24.08
C ASP A 80 -2.08 -3.99 22.63
N ALA A 81 -2.24 -3.10 21.63
CA ALA A 81 -2.28 -3.46 20.21
C ALA A 81 -1.28 -2.65 19.38
N TYR A 82 -1.32 -2.82 18.05
CA TYR A 82 -0.53 -2.05 17.10
C TYR A 82 -1.42 -1.24 16.17
N GLY A 83 -0.91 -0.09 15.73
CA GLY A 83 -1.53 0.77 14.72
C GLY A 83 -0.48 1.29 13.74
N VAL A 84 -0.94 2.01 12.71
CA VAL A 84 -0.05 2.68 11.76
C VAL A 84 -0.26 4.18 11.86
N LEU A 85 0.82 4.90 12.18
CA LEU A 85 0.88 6.34 12.04
C LEU A 85 1.16 6.67 10.58
N ILE A 86 0.17 7.25 9.89
CA ILE A 86 0.28 7.62 8.47
C ILE A 86 1.25 8.81 8.35
N GLY A 87 2.24 8.66 7.46
CA GLY A 87 3.18 9.72 7.10
C GLY A 87 2.70 10.51 5.88
N GLU A 88 3.47 11.54 5.51
CA GLU A 88 3.26 12.29 4.26
C GLU A 88 3.51 11.45 2.99
#